data_AF-A0A537QIC2-F1
#
_entry.id   AF-A0A537QIC2-F1
#
_cell.length_a   1.000
_cell.length_b   1.000
_cell.length_c   1.000
_cell.angle_alpha   90.00
_cell.angle_beta   90.00
_cell.angle_gamma   90.00
#
_symmetry.space_group_name_H-M   'P 1'
#
loop_
_entity.id
_entity.type
_entity.pdbx_description
1 polymer ?
#
loop_
_entity_poly.entity_id
_entity_poly.type
_entity_poly.pdbx_seq_one_letter_code
_entity_poly.pdbx_strand_id
1 'polypeptide(L)'
;QHFLKEARLSHKPIGALEDAASQLRLLSSLSEEFQDRLLLSSLVDMEKWADAFDLLTRAWRSGDVAAMQEVITSSVRDYPQLKPLMIKLLDERNNAMTTKIERFLQTPKTYFVAVGAGHLVGDKGILSLLRRKKFIVEQL
;
A
#
# COMPACT_ATOMS: atom_id res chain seq x y z
N GLN A 1 -4.46 2.95 -14.60
CA GLN A 1 -4.44 4.42 -14.81
C GLN A 1 -5.85 5.06 -14.86
N HIS A 2 -6.91 4.36 -14.42
CA HIS A 2 -8.29 4.83 -14.54
C HIS A 2 -8.55 6.20 -13.87
N PHE A 3 -8.31 6.32 -12.55
CA PHE A 3 -8.55 7.57 -11.81
C PHE A 3 -7.71 8.77 -12.27
N LEU A 4 -6.49 8.54 -12.77
CA LEU A 4 -5.66 9.61 -13.34
C LEU A 4 -6.27 10.16 -14.64
N LYS A 5 -6.84 9.28 -15.47
CA LYS A 5 -7.55 9.69 -16.69
C LYS A 5 -8.80 10.49 -16.32
N GLU A 6 -9.61 10.01 -15.38
CA GLU A 6 -10.82 10.71 -14.93
C GLU A 6 -10.52 12.07 -14.31
N ALA A 7 -9.47 12.17 -13.48
CA ALA A 7 -9.03 13.43 -12.89
C ALA A 7 -8.63 14.45 -13.96
N ARG A 8 -7.92 14.02 -15.01
CA ARG A 8 -7.55 14.90 -16.15
C ARG A 8 -8.78 15.36 -16.93
N LEU A 9 -9.69 14.44 -17.27
CA LEU A 9 -10.93 14.77 -17.98
C LEU A 9 -11.81 15.75 -17.17
N SER A 10 -11.80 15.60 -15.85
CA SER A 10 -12.55 16.45 -14.92
C SER A 10 -11.77 17.68 -14.46
N HIS A 11 -10.59 17.95 -15.02
CA HIS A 11 -9.72 19.09 -14.66
C HIS A 11 -9.42 19.20 -13.15
N LYS A 12 -9.36 18.06 -12.45
CA LYS A 12 -9.03 18.00 -11.03
C LYS A 12 -7.51 18.08 -10.85
N PRO A 13 -7.00 18.88 -9.90
CA PRO A 13 -5.58 18.89 -9.56
C PRO A 13 -5.10 17.50 -9.15
N ILE A 14 -3.96 17.07 -9.69
CA ILE A 14 -3.36 15.77 -9.40
C ILE A 14 -2.13 15.99 -8.51
N GLY A 15 -2.18 15.44 -7.29
CA GLY A 15 -1.05 15.40 -6.38
C GLY A 15 -0.53 13.97 -6.23
N ALA A 16 0.79 13.79 -6.26
CA ALA A 16 1.40 12.51 -5.97
C ALA A 16 1.66 12.39 -4.46
N LEU A 17 1.32 11.25 -3.84
CA LEU A 17 1.68 11.01 -2.43
C LEU A 17 3.17 10.67 -2.28
N GLU A 18 3.75 10.06 -3.30
CA GLU A 18 5.14 9.64 -3.38
C GLU A 18 5.76 10.10 -4.71
N ASP A 19 7.08 10.05 -4.80
CA ASP A 19 7.84 10.31 -6.01
C ASP A 19 8.30 8.98 -6.64
N ALA A 20 8.17 8.86 -7.97
CA ALA A 20 8.55 7.64 -8.69
C ALA A 20 10.04 7.34 -8.56
N ALA A 21 10.90 8.37 -8.58
CA ALA A 21 12.34 8.17 -8.40
C ALA A 21 12.67 7.71 -6.97
N SER A 22 11.88 8.11 -5.98
CA SER A 22 12.02 7.64 -4.59
C SER A 22 11.69 6.16 -4.45
N GLN A 23 10.65 5.67 -5.13
CA GLN A 23 10.33 4.24 -5.16
C GLN A 23 11.40 3.42 -5.88
N LEU A 24 11.94 3.92 -7.01
CA LEU A 24 13.04 3.26 -7.71
C LEU A 24 14.30 3.20 -6.85
N ARG A 25 14.67 4.30 -6.18
CA ARG A 25 15.80 4.33 -5.24
C ARG A 25 15.62 3.34 -4.09
N LEU A 26 14.40 3.22 -3.56
CA LEU A 26 14.10 2.26 -2.50
C LEU A 26 14.44 0.84 -2.96
N LEU A 27 13.93 0.43 -4.13
CA LEU A 27 14.18 -0.90 -4.70
C LEU A 27 15.66 -1.12 -5.03
N SER A 28 16.34 -0.13 -5.62
CA SER A 28 17.76 -0.25 -5.99
C SER A 28 18.70 -0.19 -4.78
N SER A 29 18.23 0.30 -3.63
CA SER A 29 19.00 0.37 -2.38
C SER A 29 18.94 -0.91 -1.54
N LEU A 30 18.12 -1.89 -1.95
CA LEU A 30 18.09 -3.20 -1.31
C LEU A 30 19.41 -3.92 -1.55
N SER A 31 19.90 -4.68 -0.57
CA SER A 31 21.11 -5.51 -0.77
C SER A 31 20.85 -6.56 -1.85
N GLU A 32 21.91 -7.00 -2.52
CA GLU A 32 21.86 -8.07 -3.53
C GLU A 32 21.18 -9.33 -2.99
N GLU A 33 21.57 -9.76 -1.78
CA GLU A 33 20.93 -10.87 -1.06
C GLU A 33 19.40 -10.68 -0.88
N PHE A 34 18.94 -9.46 -0.64
CA PHE A 34 17.50 -9.18 -0.54
C PHE A 34 16.82 -9.19 -1.91
N GLN A 35 17.48 -8.69 -2.96
CA GLN A 35 16.96 -8.71 -4.32
C GLN A 35 16.79 -10.15 -4.82
N ASP A 36 17.77 -11.01 -4.58
CA ASP A 36 17.72 -12.43 -4.95
C ASP A 36 16.59 -13.18 -4.24
N ARG A 37 16.42 -12.93 -2.93
CA ARG A 37 15.32 -13.53 -2.16
C ARG A 37 13.95 -13.06 -2.64
N LEU A 38 13.82 -11.77 -2.98
CA LEU A 38 12.59 -11.22 -3.53
C LEU A 38 12.27 -11.87 -4.88
N LEU A 39 13.27 -12.03 -5.75
CA LEU A 39 13.10 -12.69 -7.03
C LEU A 39 12.69 -14.16 -6.86
N LEU A 40 13.41 -14.91 -6.02
CA LEU A 40 13.12 -16.33 -5.78
C LEU A 40 11.72 -16.54 -5.20
N SER A 41 11.34 -15.78 -4.17
CA SER A 41 9.98 -15.87 -3.59
C SER A 41 8.90 -15.51 -4.61
N SER A 42 9.13 -14.49 -5.45
CA SER A 42 8.20 -14.12 -6.52
C SER A 42 8.02 -15.22 -7.57
N LEU A 43 9.09 -15.97 -7.89
CA LEU A 43 9.03 -17.10 -8.82
C LEU A 43 8.29 -18.29 -8.20
N VAL A 44 8.57 -18.60 -6.93
CA VAL A 44 7.94 -19.73 -6.21
C VAL A 44 6.44 -19.49 -6.00
N ASP A 45 6.04 -18.25 -5.69
CA ASP A 45 4.64 -17.92 -5.45
C ASP A 45 3.87 -17.55 -6.72
N MET A 46 4.52 -17.54 -7.88
CA MET A 46 3.90 -17.16 -9.16
C MET A 46 2.66 -18.02 -9.47
N GLU A 47 2.71 -19.32 -9.18
CA GLU A 47 1.59 -20.25 -9.41
C GLU A 47 0.40 -19.96 -8.47
N LYS A 48 0.65 -19.44 -7.27
CA LYS A 48 -0.38 -19.09 -6.28
C LYS A 48 -0.96 -17.69 -6.51
N TRP A 49 -0.35 -16.89 -7.39
CA TRP A 49 -0.68 -15.48 -7.54
C TRP A 49 -2.12 -15.26 -8.00
N ALA A 50 -2.63 -16.10 -8.90
CA ALA A 50 -4.00 -15.99 -9.41
C ALA A 50 -5.04 -16.16 -8.27
N ASP A 51 -4.88 -17.21 -7.47
CA ASP A 51 -5.77 -17.45 -6.32
C ASP A 51 -5.65 -16.33 -5.29
N ALA A 52 -4.43 -15.93 -4.94
CA ALA A 52 -4.21 -14.82 -4.01
C ALA A 52 -4.84 -13.51 -4.50
N PHE A 53 -4.74 -13.21 -5.81
CA PHE A 53 -5.34 -12.03 -6.42
C PHE A 53 -6.87 -12.07 -6.38
N ASP A 54 -7.48 -13.22 -6.64
CA ASP A 54 -8.92 -13.41 -6.55
C ASP A 54 -9.43 -13.27 -5.12
N LEU A 55 -8.73 -13.86 -4.14
CA LEU A 55 -9.04 -13.67 -2.73
C LEU A 55 -8.94 -12.20 -2.32
N LEU A 56 -7.85 -11.52 -2.70
CA LEU A 56 -7.64 -10.11 -2.39
C LEU A 56 -8.73 -9.23 -3.01
N THR A 57 -9.11 -9.50 -4.26
CA THR A 57 -10.17 -8.75 -4.96
C THR A 57 -11.53 -8.94 -4.30
N ARG A 58 -11.87 -10.17 -3.91
CA ARG A 58 -13.12 -10.45 -3.17
C ARG A 58 -13.13 -9.72 -1.82
N ALA A 59 -12.07 -9.84 -1.04
CA ALA A 59 -11.94 -9.19 0.26
C ALA A 59 -12.00 -7.66 0.13
N TRP A 60 -11.35 -7.08 -0.89
CA TRP A 60 -11.41 -5.65 -1.15
C TRP A 60 -12.82 -5.17 -1.50
N ARG A 61 -13.54 -5.92 -2.34
CA ARG A 61 -14.93 -5.57 -2.74
C ARG A 61 -15.91 -5.67 -1.59
N SER A 62 -15.75 -6.63 -0.69
CA SER A 62 -16.60 -6.78 0.50
C SER A 62 -16.15 -5.89 1.67
N GLY A 63 -15.01 -5.21 1.54
CA GLY A 63 -14.44 -4.41 2.62
C GLY A 63 -13.89 -5.23 3.79
N ASP A 64 -13.56 -6.51 3.57
CA ASP A 64 -12.99 -7.39 4.58
C ASP A 64 -11.50 -7.09 4.79
N VAL A 65 -11.23 -6.16 5.69
CA VAL A 65 -9.87 -5.71 6.02
C VAL A 65 -9.00 -6.83 6.59
N ALA A 66 -9.60 -7.77 7.34
CA ALA A 66 -8.86 -8.89 7.93
C ALA A 66 -8.42 -9.87 6.85
N ALA A 67 -9.31 -10.26 5.93
CA ALA A 67 -8.96 -11.12 4.82
C ALA A 67 -7.94 -10.47 3.87
N MET A 68 -8.07 -9.16 3.60
CA MET A 68 -7.06 -8.44 2.82
C MET A 68 -5.69 -8.50 3.51
N GLN A 69 -5.64 -8.24 4.82
CA GLN A 69 -4.40 -8.29 5.60
C GLN A 69 -3.75 -9.67 5.51
N GLU A 70 -4.53 -10.72 5.72
CA GLU A 70 -4.08 -12.10 5.68
C GLU A 70 -3.41 -12.44 4.35
N VAL A 71 -4.03 -12.07 3.23
CA VAL A 71 -3.45 -12.27 1.89
C VAL A 71 -2.17 -11.45 1.72
N ILE A 72 -2.17 -10.17 2.09
CA ILE A 72 -1.03 -9.25 1.92
C ILE A 72 0.18 -9.67 2.76
N THR A 73 -0.03 -10.23 3.95
CA THR A 73 1.06 -10.62 4.87
C THR A 73 1.47 -12.08 4.74
N SER A 74 0.79 -12.88 3.91
CA SER A 74 1.05 -14.31 3.72
C SER A 74 2.53 -14.58 3.37
N SER A 75 3.11 -13.81 2.44
CA SER A 75 4.52 -13.96 2.07
C SER A 75 5.50 -13.66 3.21
N VAL A 76 5.15 -12.81 4.19
CA VAL A 76 6.01 -12.58 5.36
C VAL A 76 5.93 -13.74 6.34
N ARG A 77 4.76 -14.36 6.48
CA ARG A 77 4.62 -15.57 7.29
C ARG A 77 5.42 -16.71 6.69
N ASP A 78 5.29 -16.90 5.38
CA ASP A 78 5.92 -18.02 4.67
C ASP A 78 7.44 -17.77 4.50
N TYR A 79 7.85 -16.51 4.42
CA TYR A 79 9.25 -16.07 4.33
C TYR A 79 9.56 -14.96 5.36
N PRO A 80 9.77 -15.30 6.65
CA PRO A 80 10.03 -14.31 7.72
C PRO A 80 11.21 -13.37 7.43
N GLN A 81 12.19 -13.82 6.66
CA GLN A 81 13.33 -13.04 6.19
C GLN A 81 12.93 -11.84 5.30
N LEU A 82 11.72 -11.84 4.71
CA LEU A 82 11.19 -10.71 3.94
C LEU A 82 10.58 -9.62 4.81
N LYS A 83 10.45 -9.82 6.14
CA LYS A 83 9.88 -8.80 7.04
C LYS A 83 10.58 -7.43 6.95
N PRO A 84 11.92 -7.32 6.94
CA PRO A 84 12.59 -6.02 6.77
C PRO A 84 12.25 -5.35 5.44
N LEU A 85 12.06 -6.13 4.38
CA LEU A 85 11.63 -5.63 3.08
C LEU A 85 10.20 -5.08 3.14
N MET A 86 9.28 -5.79 3.78
CA MET A 86 7.90 -5.31 3.91
C MET A 86 7.77 -4.04 4.74
N ILE A 87 8.61 -3.86 5.76
CA ILE A 87 8.70 -2.59 6.50
C ILE A 87 9.08 -1.44 5.56
N LYS A 88 10.05 -1.66 4.66
CA LYS A 88 10.46 -0.65 3.67
C LYS A 88 9.38 -0.41 2.61
N LEU A 89 8.78 -1.48 2.08
CA LEU A 89 7.81 -1.39 0.99
C LEU A 89 6.43 -0.90 1.44
N LEU A 90 6.07 -1.05 2.71
CA LEU A 90 4.77 -0.61 3.24
C LEU A 90 4.93 0.36 4.41
N ASP A 91 5.48 -0.06 5.54
CA ASP A 91 5.38 0.72 6.79
C ASP A 91 6.03 2.10 6.71
N GLU A 92 7.26 2.20 6.21
CA GLU A 92 7.97 3.48 6.03
C GLU A 92 7.19 4.41 5.09
N ARG A 93 6.70 3.84 3.98
CA ARG A 93 5.91 4.55 2.96
C ARG A 93 4.56 5.01 3.51
N ASN A 94 3.88 4.17 4.29
CA ASN A 94 2.61 4.48 4.94
C ASN A 94 2.76 5.67 5.89
N ASN A 95 3.84 5.74 6.67
CA ASN A 95 4.11 6.87 7.54
C ASN A 95 4.32 8.17 6.75
N ALA A 96 5.13 8.13 5.69
CA ALA A 96 5.37 9.28 4.83
C ALA A 96 4.09 9.76 4.13
N MET A 97 3.32 8.84 3.55
CA MET A 97 2.04 9.13 2.90
C MET A 97 1.02 9.68 3.89
N THR A 98 0.89 9.09 5.09
CA THR A 98 -0.04 9.57 6.12
C THR A 98 0.28 11.00 6.54
N THR A 99 1.57 11.31 6.73
CA THR A 99 2.02 12.68 7.06
C THR A 99 1.61 13.69 5.97
N LYS A 100 1.63 13.27 4.70
CA LYS A 100 1.19 14.12 3.58
C LYS A 100 -0.32 14.26 3.52
N ILE A 101 -1.06 13.17 3.78
CA ILE A 101 -2.53 13.18 3.87
C ILE A 101 -2.99 14.12 5.00
N GLU A 102 -2.33 14.11 6.15
CA GLU A 102 -2.62 15.05 7.25
C GLU A 102 -2.54 16.51 6.82
N ARG A 103 -1.49 16.87 6.08
CA ARG A 103 -1.34 18.24 5.57
C ARG A 103 -2.48 18.63 4.61
N PHE A 104 -3.01 17.67 3.85
CA PHE A 104 -4.17 17.92 3.00
C PHE A 104 -5.45 18.12 3.81
N LEU A 105 -5.64 17.32 4.87
CA LEU A 105 -6.79 17.41 5.78
C LEU A 105 -6.81 18.70 6.63
N GLN A 106 -5.70 19.45 6.70
CA GLN A 106 -5.65 20.77 7.34
C GLN A 106 -6.25 21.89 6.48
N THR A 107 -6.70 21.59 5.27
CA THR A 107 -7.36 22.55 4.37
C THR A 107 -8.86 22.25 4.29
N PRO A 108 -9.72 23.22 3.92
CA PRO A 108 -11.16 22.99 3.79
C PRO A 108 -11.54 22.19 2.51
N LYS A 109 -10.56 21.60 1.81
CA LYS A 109 -10.78 20.89 0.56
C LYS A 109 -11.07 19.41 0.81
N THR A 110 -11.88 18.81 -0.05
CA THR A 110 -12.06 17.36 -0.10
C THR A 110 -11.04 16.73 -1.05
N TYR A 111 -10.41 15.66 -0.60
CA TYR A 111 -9.40 14.93 -1.37
C TYR A 111 -9.87 13.51 -1.67
N PHE A 112 -9.64 13.08 -2.91
CA PHE A 112 -9.71 11.66 -3.27
C PHE A 112 -8.28 11.10 -3.29
N VAL A 113 -8.04 10.06 -2.50
CA VAL A 113 -6.72 9.43 -2.35
C VAL A 113 -6.80 8.00 -2.88
N ALA A 114 -5.97 7.69 -3.88
CA ALA A 114 -5.83 6.34 -4.42
C ALA A 114 -4.47 5.76 -4.03
N VAL A 115 -4.47 4.60 -3.37
CA VAL A 115 -3.28 3.84 -2.94
C VAL A 115 -3.50 2.35 -3.20
N GLY A 116 -2.42 1.56 -3.22
CA GLY A 116 -2.52 0.10 -3.28
C GLY A 116 -3.14 -0.49 -2.01
N ALA A 117 -3.86 -1.62 -2.14
CA ALA A 117 -4.56 -2.28 -1.03
C ALA A 117 -3.64 -2.59 0.18
N GLY A 118 -2.38 -2.95 -0.10
CA GLY A 118 -1.33 -3.16 0.91
C GLY A 118 -1.14 -2.01 1.90
N HIS A 119 -1.44 -0.78 1.48
CA HIS A 119 -1.25 0.42 2.31
C HIS A 119 -2.42 0.69 3.26
N LEU A 120 -3.55 -0.02 3.14
CA LEU A 120 -4.76 0.23 3.94
C LEU A 120 -4.86 -0.66 5.19
N VAL A 121 -4.25 -1.84 5.14
CA VAL A 121 -4.42 -2.91 6.15
C VAL A 121 -3.34 -2.88 7.22
N GLY A 122 -3.58 -3.57 8.34
CA GLY A 122 -2.62 -3.71 9.43
C GLY A 122 -2.49 -2.49 10.34
N ASP A 123 -1.77 -2.70 11.44
CA ASP A 123 -1.52 -1.66 12.42
C ASP A 123 -0.72 -0.51 11.84
N LYS A 124 0.13 -0.75 10.85
CA LYS A 124 0.93 0.27 10.16
C LYS A 124 0.30 0.75 8.85
N GLY A 125 -0.92 0.32 8.54
CA GLY A 125 -1.71 0.84 7.43
C GLY A 125 -2.13 2.30 7.64
N ILE A 126 -2.38 3.03 6.54
CA ILE A 126 -2.76 4.44 6.53
C ILE A 126 -4.01 4.68 7.38
N LEU A 127 -5.03 3.83 7.28
CA LEU A 127 -6.27 3.97 8.05
C LEU A 127 -6.02 3.89 9.56
N SER A 128 -5.21 2.92 9.99
CA SER A 128 -4.80 2.75 11.39
C SER A 128 -3.94 3.91 11.89
N LEU A 129 -3.03 4.42 11.05
CA LEU A 129 -2.20 5.59 11.37
C LEU A 129 -3.05 6.86 11.54
N LEU A 130 -4.03 7.09 10.66
CA LEU A 130 -4.97 8.22 10.78
C LEU A 130 -5.82 8.14 12.05
N ARG A 131 -6.36 6.96 12.39
CA ARG A 131 -7.10 6.75 13.64
C ARG A 131 -6.25 7.07 14.88
N ARG A 132 -4.98 6.64 14.90
CA ARG A 132 -4.06 6.97 16.01
C ARG A 132 -3.82 8.46 16.16
N LYS A 133 -3.89 9.20 15.05
CA LYS A 133 -3.81 10.66 14.99
C LYS A 133 -5.15 11.36 15.27
N LYS A 134 -6.14 10.62 15.76
CA LYS A 134 -7.46 11.11 16.19
C LYS A 134 -8.35 11.61 15.05
N PHE A 135 -8.04 11.25 13.80
CA PHE A 135 -8.99 11.43 12.70
C PHE A 135 -10.12 10.40 12.80
N ILE A 136 -11.32 10.83 12.41
CA ILE A 136 -12.47 9.95 12.22
C ILE A 136 -12.27 9.20 10.91
N VAL A 137 -12.34 7.87 10.97
CA VAL A 137 -12.18 7.00 9.80
C VAL A 137 -13.40 6.10 9.73
N GLU A 138 -14.23 6.35 8.73
CA GLU A 138 -15.47 5.63 8.45
C GLU A 138 -15.31 4.83 7.15
N GLN A 139 -15.83 3.61 7.17
CA GLN A 139 -16.00 2.79 5.98
C GLN A 139 -17.44 2.96 5.53
N LEU A 140 -17.61 3.50 4.32
CA LEU A 140 -18.90 3.80 3.70
C LEU A 140 -19.50 2.58 3.00
#